data_AF-A0A1W9TXN2-F1
#
_entry.id   AF-A0A1W9TXN2-F1
#
_cell.length_a   1.000
_cell.length_b   1.000
_cell.length_c   1.000
_cell.angle_alpha   90.00
_cell.angle_beta   90.00
_cell.angle_gamma   90.00
#
_symmetry.space_group_name_H-M   'P 1'
#
loop_
_entity.id
_entity.type
_entity.pdbx_description
1 polymer ?
#
loop_
_entity_poly.entity_id
_entity_poly.type
_entity_poly.pdbx_seq_one_letter_code
_entity_poly.pdbx_strand_id
1 'polypeptide(L)'
;MDISERYDPNEYQTYSYPQEITCGIPGAKEKDSDKAINPVVSFLKKHGHKSIVSLGCGYRINRIDNHIRLMTGLNLSYYVCIDRLYEIEPISSSAFADPEDMTELLIRYYGGNPHNLFKAIKIFPGTLVEDLQDVSCAAVVCQRILPYCRWENAIISMNPKLILQEDLHGCERQNFRGLGYVRTRSGIRRYGLKPFRPWPIFPGEYNMVFWRRKNFSVEKIENKKFFWFQRLIESIS
;
A
#
# COMPACT_ATOMS: atom_id res chain seq x y z
N MET A 1 8.50 -26.91 -38.71
CA MET A 1 7.59 -27.23 -37.58
C MET A 1 7.06 -25.91 -37.07
N ASP A 2 5.81 -25.64 -37.40
CA ASP A 2 5.05 -24.47 -36.96
C ASP A 2 4.68 -24.64 -35.49
N ILE A 3 4.98 -23.64 -34.66
CA ILE A 3 4.49 -23.57 -33.28
C ILE A 3 3.48 -22.43 -33.24
N SER A 4 2.29 -22.72 -33.73
CA SER A 4 1.09 -21.93 -33.54
C SER A 4 0.23 -22.60 -32.47
N GLU A 5 0.59 -22.44 -31.20
CA GLU A 5 -0.30 -22.75 -30.08
C GLU A 5 -0.72 -21.45 -29.38
N ARG A 6 -1.73 -20.84 -30.04
CA ARG A 6 -2.96 -20.30 -29.46
C ARG A 6 -2.82 -19.69 -28.06
N TYR A 7 -2.55 -18.39 -28.04
CA TYR A 7 -3.11 -17.51 -27.02
C TYR A 7 -4.64 -17.58 -27.13
N ASP A 8 -5.31 -17.93 -26.03
CA ASP A 8 -6.76 -17.79 -25.91
C ASP A 8 -7.09 -16.29 -25.87
N PRO A 9 -7.78 -15.73 -26.88
CA PRO A 9 -8.10 -14.30 -26.89
C PRO A 9 -9.20 -13.93 -25.87
N ASN A 10 -9.81 -14.90 -25.18
CA ASN A 10 -10.98 -14.70 -24.33
C ASN A 10 -10.69 -14.44 -22.84
N GLU A 11 -9.43 -14.27 -22.42
CA GLU A 11 -9.15 -13.81 -21.03
C GLU A 11 -9.43 -12.32 -20.81
N TYR A 12 -9.71 -11.56 -21.87
CA TYR A 12 -10.34 -10.26 -21.76
C TYR A 12 -11.86 -10.43 -21.74
N GLN A 13 -12.39 -10.97 -20.64
CA GLN A 13 -13.80 -10.74 -20.33
C GLN A 13 -13.99 -9.22 -20.25
N THR A 14 -14.70 -8.71 -21.25
CA THR A 14 -15.23 -7.36 -21.34
C THR A 14 -15.96 -7.10 -20.03
N TYR A 15 -15.32 -6.36 -19.12
CA TYR A 15 -16.02 -5.70 -18.04
C TYR A 15 -17.00 -4.73 -18.72
N SER A 16 -18.26 -5.14 -18.82
CA SER A 16 -19.37 -4.24 -19.08
C SER A 16 -19.44 -3.27 -17.91
N TYR A 17 -18.72 -2.15 -18.04
CA TYR A 17 -18.89 -1.01 -17.18
C TYR A 17 -20.37 -0.64 -17.18
N PRO A 18 -21.03 -0.55 -16.01
CA PRO A 18 -22.25 0.23 -15.92
C PRO A 18 -21.96 1.61 -16.51
N GLN A 19 -22.76 2.00 -17.49
CA GLN A 19 -22.66 3.29 -18.17
C GLN A 19 -22.62 4.41 -17.13
N GLU A 20 -21.62 5.29 -17.30
CA GLU A 20 -21.47 6.59 -16.64
C GLU A 20 -21.68 6.62 -15.12
N ILE A 21 -20.66 6.22 -14.36
CA ILE A 21 -20.40 6.85 -13.06
C ILE A 21 -19.16 7.72 -13.24
N THR A 22 -19.41 8.99 -13.53
CA THR A 22 -18.41 10.04 -13.34
C THR A 22 -17.85 9.92 -11.93
N CYS A 23 -16.53 10.07 -11.77
CA CYS A 23 -15.95 10.41 -10.46
C CYS A 23 -16.51 11.78 -10.07
N GLY A 24 -17.72 11.78 -9.52
CA GLY A 24 -18.49 12.97 -9.22
C GLY A 24 -17.85 13.72 -8.07
N ILE A 25 -17.48 14.97 -8.35
CA ILE A 25 -17.52 16.07 -7.39
C ILE A 25 -18.82 15.93 -6.59
N PRO A 26 -18.81 15.98 -5.24
CA PRO A 26 -20.04 15.82 -4.49
C PRO A 26 -20.99 16.97 -4.83
N GLY A 27 -22.10 16.65 -5.48
CA GLY A 27 -23.31 17.45 -5.36
C GLY A 27 -23.66 17.57 -3.87
N ALA A 28 -24.06 18.77 -3.46
CA ALA A 28 -24.42 19.07 -2.07
C ALA A 28 -25.41 18.02 -1.55
N LYS A 29 -24.97 17.18 -0.60
CA LYS A 29 -25.89 16.34 0.16
C LYS A 29 -26.55 17.19 1.24
N GLU A 30 -27.87 17.18 1.24
CA GLU A 30 -28.70 17.66 2.33
C GLU A 30 -28.22 17.09 3.67
N LYS A 31 -28.29 17.94 4.68
CA LYS A 31 -27.96 17.63 6.07
C LYS A 31 -28.99 16.62 6.60
N ASP A 32 -28.64 15.34 6.59
CA ASP A 32 -29.24 14.39 7.51
C ASP A 32 -28.41 14.35 8.80
N SER A 33 -29.06 14.84 9.84
CA SER A 33 -28.60 14.96 11.22
C SER A 33 -28.62 13.60 11.90
N ASP A 34 -27.53 12.86 11.75
CA ASP A 34 -26.89 12.04 12.79
C ASP A 34 -25.68 11.37 12.14
N LYS A 35 -24.52 12.02 12.22
CA LYS A 35 -23.32 11.62 11.50
C LYS A 35 -22.76 10.35 12.14
N ALA A 36 -23.29 9.18 11.74
CA ALA A 36 -22.75 7.88 12.10
C ALA A 36 -21.23 7.94 11.93
N ILE A 37 -20.50 7.71 13.01
CA ILE A 37 -19.05 7.92 13.00
C ILE A 37 -18.45 6.86 12.08
N ASN A 38 -17.82 7.30 10.99
CA ASN A 38 -17.20 6.41 10.02
C ASN A 38 -16.19 5.47 10.75
N PRO A 39 -16.39 4.14 10.75
CA PRO A 39 -15.58 3.19 11.52
C PRO A 39 -14.08 3.29 11.23
N VAL A 40 -13.70 3.52 9.97
CA VAL A 40 -12.29 3.66 9.60
C VAL A 40 -11.69 4.93 10.20
N VAL A 41 -12.44 6.03 10.20
CA VAL A 41 -11.99 7.31 10.74
C VAL A 41 -11.76 7.17 12.25
N SER A 42 -12.70 6.54 12.96
CA SER A 42 -12.54 6.20 14.39
C SER A 42 -11.29 5.38 14.65
N PHE A 43 -11.07 4.34 13.84
CA PHE A 43 -9.92 3.44 13.99
C PHE A 43 -8.60 4.19 13.77
N LEU A 44 -8.49 4.92 12.66
CA LEU A 44 -7.26 5.64 12.30
C LEU A 44 -6.97 6.84 13.20
N LYS A 45 -7.99 7.52 13.74
CA LYS A 45 -7.76 8.54 14.77
C LYS A 45 -7.03 7.98 15.99
N LYS A 46 -7.31 6.73 16.37
CA LYS A 46 -6.66 6.05 17.50
C LYS A 46 -5.33 5.39 17.12
N HIS A 47 -5.26 4.79 15.94
CA HIS A 47 -4.18 3.86 15.57
C HIS A 47 -3.34 4.29 14.36
N GLY A 48 -3.69 5.38 13.69
CA GLY A 48 -3.13 5.78 12.40
C GLY A 48 -1.61 5.92 12.38
N HIS A 49 -1.00 6.45 13.44
CA HIS A 49 0.45 6.55 13.58
C HIS A 49 1.17 5.18 13.62
N LYS A 50 0.45 4.07 13.79
CA LYS A 50 0.92 2.68 13.72
C LYS A 50 0.34 1.91 12.52
N SER A 51 -0.33 2.60 11.60
CA SER A 51 -1.04 1.98 10.48
C SER A 51 -0.37 2.30 9.16
N ILE A 52 -0.24 1.28 8.33
CA ILE A 52 -0.16 1.45 6.87
C ILE A 52 -1.57 1.36 6.32
N VAL A 53 -1.92 2.25 5.39
CA VAL A 53 -3.24 2.27 4.74
C VAL A 53 -3.06 1.89 3.28
N SER A 54 -3.66 0.78 2.86
CA SER A 54 -3.74 0.36 1.46
C SER A 54 -5.02 0.90 0.84
N LEU A 55 -4.88 1.84 -0.09
CA LEU A 55 -5.96 2.46 -0.84
C LEU A 55 -6.17 1.69 -2.15
N GLY A 56 -7.41 1.29 -2.44
CA GLY A 56 -7.74 0.55 -3.66
C GLY A 56 -7.27 -0.90 -3.63
N CYS A 57 -7.39 -1.57 -2.47
CA CYS A 57 -6.97 -2.97 -2.34
C CYS A 57 -7.78 -3.94 -3.21
N GLY A 58 -8.94 -3.51 -3.72
CA GLY A 58 -9.86 -4.30 -4.52
C GLY A 58 -10.56 -5.38 -3.71
N TYR A 59 -11.24 -6.27 -4.42
CA TYR A 59 -12.03 -7.37 -3.84
C TYR A 59 -11.18 -8.47 -3.17
N ARG A 60 -9.85 -8.44 -3.28
CA ARG A 60 -8.92 -9.43 -2.73
C ARG A 60 -7.63 -8.75 -2.26
N ILE A 61 -7.20 -9.05 -1.04
CA ILE A 61 -5.88 -8.67 -0.54
C ILE A 61 -4.83 -9.58 -1.19
N ASN A 62 -4.08 -9.03 -2.15
CA ASN A 62 -3.00 -9.75 -2.80
C ASN A 62 -1.82 -8.86 -3.16
N ARG A 63 -0.69 -9.51 -3.48
CA ARG A 63 0.57 -8.88 -3.88
C ARG A 63 1.07 -7.86 -2.87
N ILE A 64 0.97 -8.21 -1.59
CA ILE A 64 1.27 -7.30 -0.47
C ILE A 64 2.71 -7.40 0.04
N ASP A 65 3.60 -8.07 -0.69
CA ASP A 65 4.99 -8.35 -0.32
C ASP A 65 5.72 -7.09 0.17
N ASN A 66 5.69 -6.02 -0.64
CA ASN A 66 6.31 -4.73 -0.31
C ASN A 66 5.59 -4.00 0.84
N HIS A 67 4.31 -4.26 1.02
CA HIS A 67 3.56 -3.68 2.11
C HIS A 67 4.03 -4.26 3.44
N ILE A 68 4.27 -5.57 3.51
CA ILE A 68 4.80 -6.23 4.70
C ILE A 68 6.22 -5.75 4.99
N ARG A 69 7.05 -5.54 3.95
CA ARG A 69 8.37 -4.93 4.11
C ARG A 69 8.31 -3.53 4.70
N LEU A 70 7.36 -2.70 4.25
CA LEU A 70 7.16 -1.37 4.82
C LEU A 70 6.63 -1.45 6.25
N MET A 71 5.67 -2.32 6.53
CA MET A 71 5.15 -2.52 7.88
C MET A 71 6.25 -2.88 8.86
N THR A 72 7.06 -3.88 8.52
CA THR A 72 8.17 -4.32 9.38
C THR A 72 9.27 -3.27 9.47
N GLY A 73 9.64 -2.63 8.35
CA GLY A 73 10.66 -1.59 8.31
C GLY A 73 10.29 -0.30 9.06
N LEU A 74 8.99 -0.03 9.23
CA LEU A 74 8.46 1.10 10.01
C LEU A 74 7.95 0.70 11.40
N ASN A 75 8.02 -0.59 11.76
CA ASN A 75 7.48 -1.15 13.00
C ASN A 75 5.98 -0.80 13.21
N LEU A 76 5.17 -1.01 12.18
CA LEU A 76 3.73 -0.74 12.17
C LEU A 76 2.95 -1.95 12.69
N SER A 77 1.84 -1.68 13.37
CA SER A 77 1.00 -2.70 14.01
C SER A 77 -0.24 -3.06 13.21
N TYR A 78 -0.68 -2.19 12.30
CA TYR A 78 -1.95 -2.36 11.60
C TYR A 78 -1.78 -2.20 10.09
N TYR A 79 -2.43 -3.10 9.37
CA TYR A 79 -2.60 -3.06 7.92
C TYR A 79 -4.06 -2.72 7.63
N VAL A 80 -4.33 -1.53 7.12
CA VAL A 80 -5.69 -1.02 6.94
C VAL A 80 -6.05 -1.09 5.45
N CYS A 81 -7.05 -1.89 5.11
CA CYS A 81 -7.53 -2.08 3.73
C CYS A 81 -8.73 -1.18 3.46
N ILE A 82 -8.62 -0.35 2.43
CA ILE A 82 -9.65 0.60 2.00
C ILE A 82 -10.03 0.31 0.56
N ASP A 83 -11.30 0.07 0.33
CA ASP A 83 -11.87 0.04 -1.00
C ASP A 83 -13.34 0.48 -0.99
N ARG A 84 -13.80 1.00 -2.13
CA ARG A 84 -15.21 1.34 -2.36
C ARG A 84 -16.08 0.10 -2.57
N LEU A 85 -15.48 -1.04 -2.92
CA LEU A 85 -16.17 -2.31 -3.06
C LEU A 85 -16.75 -2.75 -1.71
N TYR A 86 -17.94 -3.38 -1.75
CA TYR A 86 -18.68 -3.80 -0.57
C TYR A 86 -18.09 -5.04 0.11
N GLU A 87 -17.22 -5.77 -0.60
CA GLU A 87 -16.56 -6.96 -0.08
C GLU A 87 -15.06 -6.93 -0.44
N ILE A 88 -14.25 -7.34 0.53
CA ILE A 88 -12.82 -7.55 0.38
C ILE A 88 -12.54 -8.93 0.97
N GLU A 89 -12.20 -9.89 0.13
CA GLU A 89 -11.85 -11.24 0.55
C GLU A 89 -10.62 -11.22 1.47
N PRO A 90 -10.60 -12.07 2.52
CA PRO A 90 -9.44 -12.24 3.39
C PRO A 90 -8.18 -12.67 2.63
N ILE A 91 -7.00 -12.53 3.27
CA ILE A 91 -5.76 -13.06 2.71
C ILE A 91 -5.88 -14.56 2.43
N SER A 92 -5.44 -14.95 1.24
CA SER A 92 -5.25 -16.33 0.81
C SER A 92 -3.76 -16.65 0.58
N SER A 93 -3.45 -17.91 0.27
CA SER A 93 -2.09 -18.35 -0.10
C SER A 93 -1.52 -17.62 -1.32
N SER A 94 -2.37 -17.02 -2.16
CA SER A 94 -1.95 -16.22 -3.32
C SER A 94 -1.74 -14.73 -3.00
N ALA A 95 -1.74 -14.37 -1.71
CA ALA A 95 -1.52 -12.99 -1.30
C ALA A 95 -0.07 -12.51 -1.54
N PHE A 96 0.88 -13.42 -1.73
CA PHE A 96 2.30 -13.11 -1.93
C PHE A 96 2.75 -13.50 -3.34
N ALA A 97 3.55 -12.62 -3.95
CA ALA A 97 4.23 -12.92 -5.21
C ALA A 97 5.48 -13.81 -4.98
N ASP A 98 6.14 -13.66 -3.82
CA ASP A 98 7.31 -14.43 -3.40
C ASP A 98 7.03 -15.08 -2.02
N PRO A 99 6.32 -16.23 -1.98
CA PRO A 99 5.88 -16.85 -0.73
C PRO A 99 7.03 -17.30 0.18
N GLU A 100 8.16 -17.70 -0.38
CA GLU A 100 9.33 -18.18 0.40
C GLU A 100 9.97 -17.02 1.18
N ASP A 101 10.29 -15.93 0.48
CA ASP A 101 10.84 -14.72 1.10
C ASP A 101 9.85 -14.10 2.12
N MET A 102 8.54 -14.14 1.82
CA MET A 102 7.54 -13.65 2.77
C MET A 102 7.45 -14.54 4.00
N THR A 103 7.58 -15.85 3.85
CA THR A 103 7.58 -16.78 4.98
C THR A 103 8.75 -16.48 5.92
N GLU A 104 9.97 -16.28 5.40
CA GLU A 104 11.13 -15.92 6.23
C GLU A 104 10.89 -14.60 6.99
N LEU A 105 10.37 -13.58 6.30
CA LEU A 105 10.09 -12.28 6.89
C LEU A 105 8.99 -12.36 7.96
N LEU A 106 7.91 -13.11 7.70
CA LEU A 106 6.85 -13.37 8.68
C LEU A 106 7.37 -14.15 9.88
N ILE A 107 8.24 -15.15 9.68
CA ILE A 107 8.87 -15.87 10.80
C ILE A 107 9.62 -14.89 11.70
N ARG A 108 10.42 -14.02 11.10
CA ARG A 108 11.30 -13.08 11.83
C ARG A 108 10.55 -11.99 12.60
N TYR A 109 9.48 -11.44 12.03
CA TYR A 109 8.79 -10.26 12.59
C TYR A 109 7.41 -10.56 13.20
N TYR A 110 6.82 -11.71 12.86
CA TYR A 110 5.53 -12.16 13.38
C TYR A 110 5.63 -13.48 14.17
N GLY A 111 6.86 -13.88 14.54
CA GLY A 111 7.12 -14.96 15.49
C GLY A 111 6.81 -16.36 14.95
N GLY A 112 7.07 -16.59 13.66
CA GLY A 112 6.84 -17.90 13.03
C GLY A 112 5.40 -18.17 12.58
N ASN A 113 4.45 -17.30 12.91
CA ASN A 113 3.04 -17.56 12.69
C ASN A 113 2.38 -16.51 11.77
N PRO A 114 2.11 -16.83 10.50
CA PRO A 114 1.40 -15.96 9.55
C PRO A 114 0.03 -15.48 10.05
N HIS A 115 -0.66 -16.20 10.94
CA HIS A 115 -1.94 -15.75 11.50
C HIS A 115 -1.81 -14.45 12.31
N ASN A 116 -0.62 -14.12 12.81
CA ASN A 116 -0.40 -12.84 13.49
C ASN A 116 -0.47 -11.65 12.51
N LEU A 117 -0.17 -11.86 11.22
CA LEU A 117 -0.44 -10.85 10.20
C LEU A 117 -1.95 -10.62 10.05
N PHE A 118 -2.76 -11.68 10.06
CA PHE A 118 -4.22 -11.54 9.90
C PHE A 118 -4.85 -10.72 11.03
N LYS A 119 -4.31 -10.83 12.25
CA LYS A 119 -4.75 -9.99 13.39
C LYS A 119 -4.41 -8.51 13.18
N ALA A 120 -3.33 -8.20 12.47
CA ALA A 120 -2.93 -6.83 12.12
C ALA A 120 -3.83 -6.22 11.03
N ILE A 121 -4.48 -7.04 10.21
CA ILE A 121 -5.35 -6.59 9.12
C ILE A 121 -6.66 -6.04 9.67
N LYS A 122 -7.08 -4.90 9.11
CA LYS A 122 -8.34 -4.21 9.42
C LYS A 122 -8.96 -3.79 8.09
N ILE A 123 -10.12 -4.34 7.79
CA ILE A 123 -10.77 -4.20 6.49
C ILE A 123 -11.95 -3.25 6.65
N PHE A 124 -12.03 -2.23 5.81
CA PHE A 124 -13.13 -1.27 5.77
C PHE A 124 -13.64 -1.17 4.33
N PRO A 125 -14.55 -2.08 3.92
CA PRO A 125 -15.18 -2.02 2.60
C PRO A 125 -16.16 -0.85 2.52
N GLY A 126 -16.60 -0.50 1.30
CA GLY A 126 -17.54 0.59 1.05
C GLY A 126 -17.02 1.98 1.47
N THR A 127 -15.71 2.13 1.66
CA THR A 127 -15.09 3.36 2.17
C THR A 127 -14.47 4.14 1.01
N LEU A 128 -14.82 5.42 0.88
CA LEU A 128 -14.19 6.31 -0.09
C LEU A 128 -12.85 6.83 0.46
N VAL A 129 -11.88 7.06 -0.41
CA VAL A 129 -10.56 7.59 0.01
C VAL A 129 -10.70 9.01 0.56
N GLU A 130 -11.64 9.77 0.00
CA GLU A 130 -12.00 11.11 0.42
C GLU A 130 -12.51 11.16 1.87
N ASP A 131 -13.10 10.07 2.39
CA ASP A 131 -13.54 9.98 3.79
C ASP A 131 -12.36 9.99 4.78
N LEU A 132 -11.15 9.73 4.29
CA LEU A 132 -9.91 9.71 5.08
C LEU A 132 -9.23 11.08 5.14
N GLN A 133 -9.82 12.11 4.53
CA GLN A 133 -9.27 13.45 4.56
C GLN A 133 -9.05 13.92 6.01
N ASP A 134 -7.87 14.47 6.27
CA ASP A 134 -7.39 14.91 7.59
C ASP A 134 -7.26 13.81 8.65
N VAL A 135 -7.30 12.53 8.25
CA VAL A 135 -7.11 11.38 9.14
C VAL A 135 -5.70 10.83 9.00
N SER A 136 -4.87 11.08 10.01
CA SER A 136 -3.44 10.75 9.96
C SER A 136 -3.16 9.24 9.85
N CYS A 137 -2.13 8.89 9.07
CA CYS A 137 -1.55 7.54 9.03
C CYS A 137 -0.01 7.58 8.97
N ALA A 138 0.66 6.44 9.18
CA ALA A 138 2.11 6.38 9.13
C ALA A 138 2.64 6.27 7.70
N ALA A 139 1.98 5.46 6.87
CA ALA A 139 2.32 5.23 5.48
C ALA A 139 1.07 4.92 4.65
N VAL A 140 1.12 5.25 3.37
CA VAL A 140 0.06 4.95 2.40
C VAL A 140 0.63 4.05 1.31
N VAL A 141 -0.14 3.05 0.90
CA VAL A 141 0.07 2.34 -0.36
C VAL A 141 -1.11 2.61 -1.28
N CYS A 142 -0.81 2.96 -2.52
CA CYS A 142 -1.76 3.14 -3.59
C CYS A 142 -1.76 1.87 -4.46
N GLN A 143 -2.87 1.14 -4.46
CA GLN A 143 -3.13 -0.02 -5.29
C GLN A 143 -4.28 0.26 -6.25
N ARG A 144 -4.19 -0.18 -7.51
CA ARG A 144 -5.29 -0.23 -8.48
C ARG A 144 -6.13 1.06 -8.60
N ILE A 145 -5.47 2.21 -8.71
CA ILE A 145 -6.14 3.50 -8.82
C ILE A 145 -6.50 3.77 -10.26
N LEU A 146 -7.78 4.00 -10.54
CA LEU A 146 -8.23 4.30 -11.89
C LEU A 146 -7.44 5.51 -12.47
N PRO A 147 -7.04 5.49 -13.76
CA PRO A 147 -6.13 6.49 -14.31
C PRO A 147 -6.58 7.96 -14.28
N TYR A 148 -7.88 8.20 -14.04
CA TYR A 148 -8.48 9.52 -13.93
C TYR A 148 -8.74 9.96 -12.48
N CYS A 149 -8.59 9.06 -11.50
CA CYS A 149 -8.68 9.41 -10.09
C CYS A 149 -7.41 10.13 -9.61
N ARG A 150 -7.59 11.17 -8.80
CA ARG A 150 -6.52 12.01 -8.24
C ARG A 150 -6.72 12.13 -6.74
N TRP A 151 -6.03 11.29 -5.96
CA TRP A 151 -6.16 11.26 -4.51
C TRP A 151 -5.07 12.03 -3.79
N GLU A 152 -4.26 12.83 -4.50
CA GLU A 152 -3.12 13.52 -3.89
C GLU A 152 -3.52 14.37 -2.69
N ASN A 153 -4.61 15.14 -2.79
CA ASN A 153 -5.07 16.00 -1.70
C ASN A 153 -5.48 15.20 -0.45
N ALA A 154 -6.26 14.13 -0.62
CA ALA A 154 -6.64 13.25 0.46
C ALA A 154 -5.39 12.61 1.11
N ILE A 155 -4.51 12.02 0.31
CA ILE A 155 -3.29 11.37 0.78
C ILE A 155 -2.36 12.36 1.50
N ILE A 156 -2.22 13.59 1.01
CA ILE A 156 -1.39 14.62 1.67
C ILE A 156 -1.99 15.00 3.02
N SER A 157 -3.31 15.16 3.11
CA SER A 157 -4.00 15.48 4.36
C SER A 157 -3.88 14.37 5.41
N MET A 158 -3.81 13.11 4.98
CA MET A 158 -3.51 11.95 5.84
C MET A 158 -2.06 11.98 6.38
N ASN A 159 -1.24 12.91 5.91
CA ASN A 159 0.07 13.24 6.47
C ASN A 159 1.09 12.09 6.57
N PRO A 160 1.13 11.12 5.62
CA PRO A 160 2.00 9.95 5.74
C PRO A 160 3.49 10.31 5.67
N LYS A 161 4.33 9.46 6.28
CA LYS A 161 5.79 9.58 6.18
C LYS A 161 6.28 9.09 4.80
N LEU A 162 5.65 8.04 4.30
CA LEU A 162 6.00 7.34 3.07
C LEU A 162 4.74 7.07 2.25
N ILE A 163 4.84 7.21 0.93
CA ILE A 163 3.78 6.85 -0.02
C ILE A 163 4.39 5.90 -1.04
N LEU A 164 3.80 4.73 -1.17
CA LEU A 164 4.18 3.71 -2.13
C LEU A 164 3.10 3.61 -3.20
N GLN A 165 3.49 3.66 -4.47
CA GLN A 165 2.59 3.47 -5.62
C GLN A 165 3.02 2.19 -6.34
N GLU A 166 2.11 1.20 -6.42
CA GLU A 166 2.35 -0.11 -7.03
C GLU A 166 1.25 -0.49 -8.03
N ASP A 167 1.56 -1.47 -8.88
CA ASP A 167 0.67 -2.04 -9.90
C ASP A 167 0.02 -0.95 -10.76
N LEU A 168 0.89 -0.24 -11.50
CA LEU A 168 0.71 1.10 -12.06
C LEU A 168 -0.27 1.19 -13.26
N HIS A 169 -1.51 0.76 -13.06
CA HIS A 169 -2.62 1.12 -13.94
C HIS A 169 -3.33 2.38 -13.44
N GLY A 170 -2.63 3.51 -13.39
CA GLY A 170 -3.15 4.84 -13.01
C GLY A 170 -2.55 5.42 -11.73
N CYS A 171 -2.07 4.58 -10.81
CA CYS A 171 -1.39 5.00 -9.58
C CYS A 171 -0.19 5.95 -9.84
N GLU A 172 0.59 5.67 -10.88
CA GLU A 172 1.80 6.37 -11.31
C GLU A 172 1.54 7.78 -11.83
N ARG A 173 0.30 8.06 -12.24
CA ARG A 173 -0.11 9.38 -12.71
C ARG A 173 -0.24 10.38 -11.56
N GLN A 174 -0.45 9.88 -10.34
CA GLN A 174 -0.47 10.74 -9.15
C GLN A 174 0.93 11.24 -8.84
N ASN A 175 1.05 12.55 -8.62
CA ASN A 175 2.34 13.21 -8.49
C ASN A 175 2.43 14.02 -7.20
N PHE A 176 3.29 13.58 -6.29
CA PHE A 176 3.52 14.25 -5.00
C PHE A 176 4.72 15.22 -5.02
N ARG A 177 5.35 15.42 -6.18
CA ARG A 177 6.46 16.39 -6.32
C ARG A 177 5.94 17.80 -6.09
N GLY A 178 6.68 18.59 -5.31
CA GLY A 178 6.25 19.95 -4.94
C GLY A 178 5.30 19.98 -3.74
N LEU A 179 4.65 18.86 -3.42
CA LEU A 179 3.65 18.75 -2.35
C LEU A 179 4.24 18.30 -1.00
N GLY A 180 5.48 18.68 -0.72
CA GLY A 180 6.19 18.29 0.51
C GLY A 180 6.83 16.89 0.47
N TYR A 181 6.76 16.18 -0.65
CA TYR A 181 7.39 14.87 -0.85
C TYR A 181 8.48 14.90 -1.92
N VAL A 182 9.40 13.93 -1.82
CA VAL A 182 10.47 13.68 -2.79
C VAL A 182 10.51 12.19 -3.13
N ARG A 183 10.76 11.86 -4.40
CA ARG A 183 11.00 10.46 -4.80
C ARG A 183 12.29 9.96 -4.15
N THR A 184 12.32 8.72 -3.68
CA THR A 184 13.50 8.16 -2.99
C THR A 184 13.85 6.74 -3.46
N ARG A 185 14.95 6.62 -4.21
CA ARG A 185 15.54 5.32 -4.56
C ARG A 185 16.29 4.68 -3.39
N SER A 186 16.86 5.48 -2.50
CA SER A 186 17.51 4.95 -1.28
C SER A 186 16.49 4.31 -0.34
N GLY A 187 15.26 4.84 -0.29
CA GLY A 187 14.16 4.23 0.45
C GLY A 187 13.80 2.83 -0.08
N ILE A 188 13.73 2.66 -1.41
CA ILE A 188 13.49 1.35 -2.04
C ILE A 188 14.51 0.32 -1.57
N ARG A 189 15.81 0.65 -1.66
CA ARG A 189 16.89 -0.26 -1.21
C ARG A 189 16.81 -0.55 0.29
N ARG A 190 16.57 0.47 1.11
CA ARG A 190 16.53 0.32 2.58
C ARG A 190 15.44 -0.63 3.04
N TYR A 191 14.25 -0.53 2.45
CA TYR A 191 13.13 -1.39 2.81
C TYR A 191 13.10 -2.69 1.98
N GLY A 192 14.10 -2.93 1.12
CA GLY A 192 14.15 -4.11 0.27
C GLY A 192 12.95 -4.23 -0.67
N LEU A 193 12.38 -3.10 -1.11
CA LEU A 193 11.20 -3.12 -1.98
C LEU A 193 11.58 -3.67 -3.35
N LYS A 194 10.82 -4.65 -3.84
CA LYS A 194 11.05 -5.31 -5.12
C LYS A 194 10.00 -4.83 -6.14
N PRO A 195 10.38 -4.49 -7.38
CA PRO A 195 9.37 -4.11 -8.37
C PRO A 195 8.40 -5.28 -8.61
N PHE A 196 7.13 -4.95 -8.81
CA PHE A 196 6.08 -5.96 -9.00
C PHE A 196 6.34 -6.86 -10.22
N ARG A 197 6.91 -6.28 -11.28
CA ARG A 197 7.40 -7.02 -12.45
C ARG A 197 8.87 -6.68 -12.67
N PRO A 198 9.69 -7.65 -13.12
CA PRO A 198 11.08 -7.39 -13.45
C PRO A 198 11.25 -6.47 -14.68
N TRP A 199 10.23 -6.41 -15.56
CA TRP A 199 10.28 -5.67 -16.83
C TRP A 199 9.14 -4.65 -16.92
N PRO A 200 9.36 -3.46 -17.54
CA PRO A 200 8.28 -2.55 -17.91
C PRO A 200 7.48 -3.13 -19.09
N ILE A 201 6.15 -2.94 -19.13
CA ILE A 201 5.33 -3.36 -20.27
C ILE A 201 5.35 -2.26 -21.33
N PHE A 202 5.27 -1.00 -20.89
CA PHE A 202 5.33 0.16 -21.78
C PHE A 202 6.62 0.97 -21.58
N PRO A 203 7.18 1.58 -22.65
CA PRO A 203 8.32 2.48 -22.53
C PRO A 203 8.03 3.62 -21.54
N GLY A 204 8.91 3.77 -20.54
CA GLY A 204 8.79 4.81 -19.51
C GLY A 204 7.86 4.47 -18.34
N GLU A 205 7.24 3.29 -18.34
CA GLU A 205 6.50 2.77 -17.20
C GLU A 205 7.46 2.51 -16.02
N TYR A 206 7.12 3.08 -14.87
CA TYR A 206 7.78 2.72 -13.62
C TYR A 206 7.06 1.48 -13.09
N ASN A 207 7.74 0.49 -12.53
CA ASN A 207 7.06 -0.65 -11.91
C ASN A 207 6.69 -0.38 -10.43
N MET A 208 7.18 0.74 -9.89
CA MET A 208 6.93 1.22 -8.54
C MET A 208 7.44 2.66 -8.43
N VAL A 209 6.72 3.51 -7.68
CA VAL A 209 7.21 4.84 -7.30
C VAL A 209 7.12 4.98 -5.79
N PHE A 210 8.22 5.41 -5.17
CA PHE A 210 8.31 5.56 -3.73
C PHE A 210 8.62 7.00 -3.34
N TRP A 211 7.72 7.59 -2.56
CA TRP A 211 7.80 8.96 -2.08
C TRP A 211 8.07 9.00 -0.60
N ARG A 212 8.87 9.98 -0.20
CA ARG A 212 9.21 10.27 1.18
C ARG A 212 8.89 11.72 1.48
N ARG A 213 8.28 11.96 2.64
CA ARG A 213 8.07 13.32 3.14
C ARG A 213 9.41 14.00 3.42
N LYS A 214 9.58 15.25 2.98
CA LYS A 214 10.88 15.96 3.05
C LYS A 214 11.49 15.99 4.45
N ASN A 215 10.68 16.25 5.47
CA ASN A 215 11.09 16.32 6.88
C ASN A 215 11.23 14.95 7.57
N PHE A 216 10.88 13.85 6.91
CA PHE A 216 11.07 12.52 7.46
C PHE A 216 12.50 12.03 7.15
N SER A 217 13.44 12.31 8.04
CA SER A 217 14.80 11.80 7.94
C SER A 217 14.81 10.32 8.28
N VAL A 218 15.07 9.49 7.28
CA VAL A 218 15.19 8.04 7.44
C VAL A 218 16.48 7.68 8.19
N GLU A 219 17.43 8.61 8.30
CA GLU A 219 18.77 8.43 8.89
C GLU A 219 18.82 8.35 10.42
N LYS A 220 17.69 8.49 11.15
CA LYS A 220 17.64 8.41 12.63
C LYS A 220 16.91 7.17 13.18
N ILE A 221 17.05 6.03 12.50
CA ILE A 221 16.90 4.73 13.17
C ILE A 221 18.25 4.06 13.00
N GLU A 222 19.17 4.44 13.90
CA GLU A 222 20.47 3.79 14.03
C GLU A 222 20.26 2.27 14.15
N ASN A 223 20.78 1.53 13.17
CA ASN A 223 21.81 0.50 13.33
C ASN A 223 21.89 -0.29 14.66
N LYS A 224 20.77 -0.56 15.36
CA LYS A 224 20.75 -1.54 16.45
C LYS A 224 21.09 -2.95 15.97
N LYS A 225 20.96 -3.23 14.67
CA LYS A 225 21.44 -4.49 14.06
C LYS A 225 22.94 -4.51 13.75
N PHE A 226 23.57 -3.35 13.56
CA PHE A 226 25.02 -3.27 13.31
C PHE A 226 25.83 -3.35 14.63
N PHE A 227 25.27 -2.85 15.73
CA PHE A 227 25.89 -2.95 17.06
C PHE A 227 26.06 -4.40 17.55
N TRP A 228 25.22 -5.35 17.11
CA TRP A 228 25.35 -6.74 17.53
C TRP A 228 26.51 -7.45 16.84
N PHE A 229 26.76 -7.16 15.56
CA PHE A 229 27.94 -7.67 14.83
C PHE A 229 29.24 -7.09 15.40
N GLN A 230 29.23 -5.82 15.79
CA GLN A 230 30.41 -5.17 16.36
C GLN A 230 30.77 -5.74 17.74
N ARG A 231 29.77 -6.02 18.61
CA ARG A 231 29.99 -6.70 19.90
C ARG A 231 30.47 -8.15 19.75
N LEU A 232 30.12 -8.83 18.67
CA LEU A 232 30.58 -10.20 18.40
C LEU A 232 32.07 -10.21 18.01
N ILE A 233 32.51 -9.25 17.19
CA ILE A 233 33.92 -9.11 16.81
C ILE A 233 34.78 -8.68 18.01
N GLU A 234 34.27 -7.78 18.86
CA GLU A 234 34.95 -7.38 20.10
C GLU A 234 34.98 -8.47 21.18
N SER A 235 34.12 -9.50 21.09
CA SER A 235 34.13 -10.65 22.00
C SER A 235 35.03 -11.81 21.55
N ILE A 236 35.58 -11.71 20.33
CA ILE A 236 36.46 -12.71 19.71
C ILE A 236 37.92 -12.20 19.64
N SER A 237 38.18 -10.95 20.05
CA SER A 237 39.52 -10.37 20.23
C SER A 237 39.91 -10.35 21.71
#